data_AF-A0A2D5HEJ2-F1
#
_entry.id   AF-A0A2D5HEJ2-F1
#
_cell.length_a   1.000
_cell.length_b   1.000
_cell.length_c   1.000
_cell.angle_alpha   90.00
_cell.angle_beta   90.00
_cell.angle_gamma   90.00
#
_symmetry.space_group_name_H-M   'P 1'
#
loop_
_entity.id
_entity.type
_entity.pdbx_description
1 polymer ?
#
loop_
_entity_poly.entity_id
_entity_poly.type
_entity_poly.pdbx_seq_one_letter_code
_entity_poly.pdbx_strand_id
1 'polypeptide(L)'
;LSRLGLLERIGLTPEGVSMDEALRAIDIAIDDQLPVLVLSFHSPSLAAGHTPYVRTEADLDALYDWFRGVYAYLDTRGVRPTTVEEIMASVDA
;
A
#
# COMPACT_ATOMS: atom_id res chain seq x y z
N LEU A 1 -22.24 3.60 1.09
CA LEU A 1 -21.96 2.46 0.19
C LEU A 1 -21.01 1.41 0.80
N SER A 2 -20.49 1.61 2.02
CA SER A 2 -19.71 0.62 2.79
C SER A 2 -20.53 -0.28 3.74
N ARG A 3 -21.88 -0.20 3.70
CA ARG A 3 -22.78 -0.90 4.66
C ARG A 3 -23.33 -2.26 4.16
N LEU A 4 -22.85 -2.79 3.05
CA LEU A 4 -23.32 -4.07 2.49
C LEU A 4 -22.30 -5.21 2.53
N GLY A 5 -21.15 -5.04 3.21
CA GLY A 5 -20.26 -6.17 3.54
C GLY A 5 -19.75 -7.01 2.36
N LEU A 6 -19.80 -6.49 1.12
CA LEU A 6 -19.48 -7.24 -0.10
C LEU A 6 -18.21 -6.74 -0.82
N LEU A 7 -17.50 -5.77 -0.25
CA LEU A 7 -16.19 -5.32 -0.69
C LEU A 7 -15.37 -4.95 0.54
N GLU A 8 -14.56 -5.89 1.03
CA GLU A 8 -13.47 -5.57 1.95
C GLU A 8 -12.40 -4.83 1.12
N ARG A 9 -12.49 -3.50 1.06
CA ARG A 9 -11.44 -2.69 0.46
C ARG A 9 -10.29 -2.61 1.46
N ILE A 10 -9.41 -3.62 1.48
CA ILE A 10 -8.17 -3.49 2.23
C ILE A 10 -7.31 -2.48 1.46
N GLY A 11 -7.23 -1.26 1.99
CA GLY A 11 -6.41 -0.22 1.40
C GLY A 11 -4.94 -0.55 1.58
N LEU A 12 -4.16 -0.57 0.51
CA LEU A 12 -2.69 -0.57 0.61
C LEU A 12 -2.22 0.84 0.97
N THR A 13 -2.29 1.15 2.27
CA THR A 13 -1.93 2.45 2.83
C THR A 13 -1.30 2.28 4.21
N PRO A 14 -0.29 3.07 4.59
CA PRO A 14 0.18 3.10 5.97
C PRO A 14 -0.78 3.84 6.93
N GLU A 15 -1.83 4.48 6.40
CA GLU A 15 -2.73 5.34 7.18
C GLU A 15 -3.92 4.59 7.77
N GLY A 16 -3.68 3.96 8.92
CA GLY A 16 -4.71 3.22 9.64
C GLY A 16 -4.93 1.79 9.15
N VAL A 17 -4.04 1.27 8.31
CA VAL A 17 -3.97 -0.17 7.98
C VAL A 17 -2.65 -0.72 8.51
N SER A 18 -2.75 -1.78 9.29
CA SER A 18 -1.57 -2.47 9.85
C SER A 18 -0.74 -3.14 8.75
N MET A 19 0.52 -3.44 9.06
CA MET A 19 1.38 -4.22 8.17
C MET A 19 0.71 -5.55 7.79
N ASP A 20 0.24 -6.31 8.78
CA ASP A 20 -0.36 -7.64 8.58
C ASP A 20 -1.61 -7.60 7.71
N GLU A 21 -2.44 -6.55 7.84
CA GLU A 21 -3.57 -6.33 6.93
C GLU A 21 -3.10 -6.07 5.50
N ALA A 22 -2.07 -5.25 5.32
CA ALA A 22 -1.51 -4.96 3.99
C ALA A 22 -0.89 -6.20 3.34
N LEU A 23 -0.14 -7.02 4.09
CA LEU A 23 0.46 -8.25 3.56
C LEU A 23 -0.62 -9.26 3.12
N ARG A 24 -1.68 -9.43 3.91
CA ARG A 24 -2.83 -10.28 3.53
C ARG A 24 -3.52 -9.77 2.27
N ALA A 25 -3.66 -8.45 2.11
CA ALA A 25 -4.24 -7.86 0.91
C ALA A 25 -3.36 -8.09 -0.32
N ILE A 26 -2.04 -8.00 -0.17
CA ILE A 26 -1.08 -8.31 -1.22
C ILE A 26 -1.21 -9.77 -1.64
N ASP A 27 -1.33 -10.69 -0.68
CA ASP A 27 -1.51 -12.12 -0.97
C ASP A 27 -2.75 -12.38 -1.80
N ILE A 28 -3.90 -11.86 -1.36
CA ILE A 28 -5.18 -11.99 -2.06
C ILE A 28 -5.06 -11.40 -3.48
N ALA A 29 -4.48 -10.22 -3.62
CA ALA A 29 -4.36 -9.55 -4.91
C ALA A 29 -3.44 -10.30 -5.89
N ILE A 30 -2.38 -10.94 -5.39
CA ILE A 30 -1.51 -11.80 -6.20
C ILE A 30 -2.22 -13.09 -6.59
N ASP A 31 -2.93 -13.71 -5.65
CA ASP A 31 -3.70 -14.94 -5.90
C ASP A 31 -4.83 -14.71 -6.91
N ASP A 32 -5.45 -13.51 -6.88
CA ASP A 32 -6.44 -13.04 -7.87
C ASP A 32 -5.80 -12.57 -9.20
N GLN A 33 -4.48 -12.68 -9.34
CA GLN A 33 -3.71 -12.31 -10.53
C GLN A 33 -3.90 -10.85 -10.97
N LEU A 34 -4.07 -9.93 -10.02
CA LEU A 34 -4.20 -8.51 -10.36
C LEU A 34 -2.89 -7.99 -10.97
N PRO A 35 -2.95 -7.27 -12.11
CA PRO A 35 -1.76 -6.88 -12.87
C PRO A 35 -0.98 -5.72 -12.22
N VAL A 36 -1.63 -4.93 -11.37
CA VAL A 36 -1.06 -3.73 -10.74
C VAL A 36 -1.55 -3.60 -9.30
N LEU A 37 -0.61 -3.37 -8.39
CA LEU A 37 -0.87 -3.00 -7.00
C LEU A 37 -0.56 -1.52 -6.79
N VAL A 38 -1.46 -0.78 -6.16
CA VAL A 38 -1.29 0.67 -5.93
C VAL A 38 -1.25 0.92 -4.43
N LEU A 39 -0.10 1.40 -3.93
CA LEU A 39 0.02 1.93 -2.58
C LEU A 39 -0.38 3.41 -2.59
N SER A 40 -1.15 3.84 -1.61
CA SER A 40 -1.63 5.22 -1.52
C SER A 40 -1.49 5.79 -0.12
N PHE A 41 -1.10 7.05 -0.02
CA PHE A 41 -0.98 7.79 1.24
C PHE A 41 -1.03 9.30 0.93
N HIS A 42 -1.32 10.11 1.93
CA HIS A 42 -1.29 11.56 1.80
C HIS A 42 0.15 12.06 2.07
N SER A 43 0.71 12.86 1.17
CA SER A 43 2.07 13.39 1.33
C SER A 43 2.34 14.13 2.66
N PRO A 44 1.36 14.79 3.33
CA PRO A 44 1.62 15.38 4.63
C PRO A 44 1.94 14.35 5.72
N SER A 45 1.57 13.07 5.56
CA SER A 45 1.95 12.00 6.49
C SER A 45 3.46 11.72 6.48
N LEU A 46 4.22 12.24 5.51
CA LEU A 46 5.69 12.14 5.49
C LEU A 46 6.40 13.08 6.48
N ALA A 47 5.65 13.83 7.31
CA ALA A 47 6.19 14.67 8.35
C ALA A 47 5.25 14.71 9.57
N ALA A 48 5.83 14.80 10.78
CA ALA A 48 5.07 14.80 12.01
C ALA A 48 4.18 16.04 12.18
N GLY A 49 2.94 15.83 12.65
CA GLY A 49 2.03 16.90 13.06
C GLY A 49 1.12 17.44 11.96
N HIS A 50 1.20 16.94 10.73
CA HIS A 50 0.34 17.40 9.62
C HIS A 50 -0.90 16.56 9.36
N THR A 51 -0.94 15.32 9.87
CA THR A 51 -2.10 14.43 9.72
C THR A 51 -2.49 13.78 11.04
N PRO A 52 -3.74 13.29 11.17
CA PRO A 52 -4.14 12.50 12.34
C PRO A 52 -3.38 11.18 12.48
N TYR A 53 -2.77 10.69 11.40
CA TYR A 53 -2.04 9.41 11.33
C TYR A 53 -0.59 9.53 11.79
N VAL A 54 0.04 10.71 11.60
CA VAL A 54 1.43 10.96 11.99
C VAL A 54 1.48 12.22 12.83
N ARG A 55 1.39 12.05 14.15
CA ARG A 55 1.34 13.17 15.13
C ARG A 55 2.69 13.44 15.75
N THR A 56 3.53 12.40 15.84
CA THR A 56 4.83 12.42 16.50
C THR A 56 5.91 11.83 15.60
N GLU A 57 7.18 12.06 15.94
CA GLU A 57 8.31 11.41 15.27
C GLU A 57 8.25 9.88 15.38
N ALA A 58 7.75 9.34 16.49
CA ALA A 58 7.56 7.90 16.65
C ALA A 58 6.50 7.34 15.67
N ASP A 59 5.43 8.11 15.39
CA ASP A 59 4.45 7.73 14.38
C ASP A 59 5.06 7.79 12.97
N LEU A 60 5.99 8.72 12.72
CA LEU A 60 6.69 8.85 11.45
C LEU A 60 7.64 7.66 11.22
N ASP A 61 8.36 7.24 12.26
CA ASP A 61 9.19 6.03 12.22
C ASP A 61 8.33 4.79 11.92
N ALA A 62 7.17 4.66 12.57
CA ALA A 62 6.23 3.57 12.32
C ALA A 62 5.69 3.58 10.88
N LEU A 63 5.42 4.76 10.31
CA LEU A 63 5.04 4.91 8.90
C LEU A 63 6.15 4.43 7.95
N TYR A 64 7.41 4.77 8.23
CA TYR A 64 8.53 4.30 7.42
C TYR A 64 8.81 2.81 7.59
N ASP A 65 8.64 2.26 8.80
CA ASP A 65 8.71 0.82 9.02
C ASP A 65 7.62 0.08 8.27
N TRP A 66 6.42 0.67 8.16
CA TRP A 66 5.36 0.16 7.31
C TRP A 66 5.81 0.05 5.84
N PHE A 67 6.39 1.11 5.28
CA PHE A 67 6.89 1.06 3.89
C PHE A 67 7.99 0.02 3.72
N ARG A 68 8.96 -0.05 4.64
CA ARG A 68 10.06 -1.01 4.57
C ARG A 68 9.56 -2.45 4.55
N GLY A 69 8.63 -2.80 5.44
CA GLY A 69 8.10 -4.16 5.51
C GLY A 69 7.26 -4.51 4.29
N VAL A 70 6.39 -3.60 3.82
CA VAL A 70 5.58 -3.84 2.61
C VAL A 70 6.46 -4.00 1.38
N TYR A 71 7.45 -3.13 1.16
CA TYR A 71 8.35 -3.25 0.01
C TYR A 71 9.21 -4.50 0.06
N ALA A 72 9.73 -4.87 1.23
CA ALA A 72 10.47 -6.12 1.41
C ALA A 72 9.58 -7.33 1.07
N TYR A 73 8.33 -7.31 1.52
CA TYR A 73 7.39 -8.40 1.23
C TYR A 73 7.05 -8.51 -0.26
N LEU A 74 6.77 -7.38 -0.92
CA LEU A 74 6.54 -7.35 -2.38
C LEU A 74 7.70 -7.94 -3.16
N ASP A 75 8.94 -7.64 -2.75
CA ASP A 75 10.15 -8.23 -3.35
C ASP A 75 10.19 -9.75 -3.15
N THR A 76 9.89 -10.27 -1.96
CA THR A 76 9.81 -11.73 -1.72
C THR A 76 8.74 -12.42 -2.57
N ARG A 77 7.70 -11.68 -2.98
CA ARG A 77 6.61 -12.15 -3.84
C ARG A 77 6.89 -11.95 -5.34
N GLY A 78 8.05 -11.39 -5.70
CA GLY A 78 8.45 -11.13 -7.08
C GLY A 78 7.70 -9.98 -7.75
N VAL A 79 7.01 -9.14 -6.97
CA VAL A 79 6.34 -7.93 -7.49
C VAL A 79 7.42 -6.87 -7.73
N ARG A 80 7.41 -6.28 -8.92
CA ARG A 80 8.39 -5.26 -9.30
C ARG A 80 7.77 -3.87 -9.26
N PRO A 81 8.52 -2.83 -8.86
CA PRO A 81 8.08 -1.46 -9.05
C PRO A 81 7.95 -1.17 -10.55
N THR A 82 7.02 -0.28 -10.89
CA THR A 82 6.83 0.14 -12.27
C THR A 82 6.50 1.63 -12.36
N THR A 83 6.56 2.18 -13.56
CA THR A 83 6.17 3.56 -13.88
C THR A 83 4.89 3.59 -14.72
N VAL A 84 4.25 4.76 -14.79
CA VAL A 84 3.10 4.97 -15.69
C VAL A 84 3.48 4.68 -17.15
N GLU A 85 4.70 5.04 -17.56
CA GLU A 85 5.21 4.79 -18.91
C GLU A 85 5.29 3.29 -19.22
N GLU A 86 5.86 2.49 -18.31
CA GLU A 86 5.96 1.03 -18.45
C GLU A 86 4.57 0.36 -18.46
N ILE A 87 3.64 0.84 -17.64
CA ILE A 87 2.25 0.36 -17.66
C ILE A 87 1.62 0.64 -19.03
N MET A 88 1.76 1.87 -19.56
CA MET A 88 1.22 2.22 -20.88
C MET A 88 1.83 1.36 -22.00
N ALA A 89 3.14 1.10 -21.95
CA ALA A 89 3.80 0.22 -22.91
C ALA A 89 3.28 -1.23 -22.87
N SER A 90 2.74 -1.69 -21.74
CA SER A 90 2.22 -3.07 -21.58
C SER A 90 0.83 -3.30 -22.16
N VAL A 91 0.04 -2.24 -22.39
CA VAL A 91 -1.33 -2.32 -22.92
C VAL A 91 -1.42 -2.10 -24.44
N ASP A 92 -0.38 -1.50 -25.04
CA ASP A 92 -0.32 -1.23 -26.48
C ASP A 92 0.23 -2.43 -27.31
N ALA A 93 0.55 -3.55 -26.67
CA ALA A 93 1.09 -4.78 -27.28
C ALA A 93 0.01 -5.83 -27.53
#